data_AF-A0A7H8REA1-F1
#
_entry.id   AF-A0A7H8REA1-F1
#
_cell.length_a   1.000
_cell.length_b   1.000
_cell.length_c   1.000
_cell.angle_alpha   90.00
_cell.angle_beta   90.00
_cell.angle_gamma   90.00
#
_symmetry.space_group_name_H-M   'P 1'
#
loop_
_entity.id
_entity.type
_entity.pdbx_description
1 polymer ?
#
loop_
_entity_poly.entity_id
_entity_poly.type
_entity_poly.pdbx_seq_one_letter_code
_entity_poly.pdbx_strand_id
1 'polypeptide(L)'
;MKRKLDENDVPSTEVVEATDEQEITFESLNLDSRLRQALVKENFSKPTLVQSQAIPLALEGKDILARAKTGSGKTAAYVLPILQSILQRKANETSLKAISALILVPTRELAEQVQRVVVSFSSFCGKDIRSVNLTQKVSDAVQRAMLADFPDIVISTPARVLANVNNSALSLDQLTHVVIDEADLVLSYGYDDDINALSKAVPRGIQTFLMSATLTDEVDTLKSLFCRSPVTLKLTEAEDEGDGISQFAVKCAEDEKFLLTYVIFKLQLVKGKCIIFVGDIDRCYRLKLFLEQFGIKSCVLNSELPANSRIHVVQEFNKGVYDIIIAADDQEVLGTKKIKKPSTAIEGDPEDAETEIEDSSDDEVDQGQLTKTKNNKKQKLTGKQKDYGISRGIDFQNVACVLNFDLPTNSKSYTHRIGRTGRAGQTGMALSFVVPKEEFGKHKPTSHPTAKHDEAVLAKIVKRQAKLDREVKPYHFEMKQVDSFRYRMTDALRAVTRLAVQEARAREIRQELIKSEKLRRHFEENPEELRQLRHDGEIRAVRIQPHLKHVPEYLMPSKGRKGLVADGSAGYVGIGKTNENRIRKAREKNRNKGRKGSAGGRKSDPLKTFNARGRKK
;
A
#
# COMPACT_ATOMS: atom_id res chain seq x y z
N MET A 1 -9.72 -38.11 27.83
CA MET A 1 -9.58 -36.66 28.09
C MET A 1 -10.89 -35.97 27.72
N LYS A 2 -11.60 -35.38 28.68
CA LYS A 2 -12.83 -34.62 28.43
C LYS A 2 -12.44 -33.25 27.84
N ARG A 3 -12.98 -32.90 26.67
CA ARG A 3 -12.80 -31.59 26.02
C ARG A 3 -13.46 -30.51 26.89
N LYS A 4 -12.78 -29.40 27.15
CA LYS A 4 -13.37 -28.24 27.85
C LYS A 4 -14.25 -27.47 26.86
N LEU A 5 -15.55 -27.39 27.15
CA LEU A 5 -16.55 -26.60 26.43
C LEU A 5 -16.66 -25.23 27.12
N ASP A 6 -17.01 -24.18 26.38
CA ASP A 6 -17.32 -22.87 26.94
C ASP A 6 -18.78 -22.79 27.43
N GLU A 7 -19.19 -21.64 27.96
CA GLU A 7 -20.54 -21.40 28.50
C GLU A 7 -21.67 -21.57 27.47
N ASN A 8 -21.34 -21.70 26.18
CA ASN A 8 -22.29 -21.86 25.08
C ASN A 8 -22.17 -23.21 24.35
N ASP A 9 -21.50 -24.21 24.94
CA ASP A 9 -21.34 -25.57 24.36
C ASP A 9 -20.63 -25.58 22.98
N VAL A 10 -19.80 -24.57 22.70
CA VAL A 10 -18.99 -24.49 21.47
C VAL A 10 -17.55 -24.94 21.78
N PRO A 11 -16.84 -25.61 20.84
CA PRO A 11 -15.42 -25.89 21.00
C PRO A 11 -14.64 -24.57 21.13
N SER A 12 -14.18 -24.26 22.33
CA SER A 12 -13.40 -23.05 22.60
C SER A 12 -12.07 -23.08 21.85
N THR A 13 -11.74 -21.98 21.18
CA THR A 13 -10.44 -21.80 20.51
C THR A 13 -9.45 -21.34 21.58
N GLU A 14 -8.30 -22.00 21.73
CA GLU A 14 -7.23 -21.52 22.64
C GLU A 14 -6.72 -20.16 22.12
N VAL A 15 -7.14 -19.08 22.79
CA VAL A 15 -6.60 -17.74 22.58
C VAL A 15 -5.47 -17.58 23.59
N VAL A 16 -4.25 -17.53 23.09
CA VAL A 16 -3.08 -17.25 23.92
C VAL A 16 -2.81 -15.75 23.81
N GLU A 17 -3.06 -15.03 24.90
CA GLU A 17 -2.63 -13.63 25.06
C GLU A 17 -1.19 -13.64 25.57
N ALA A 18 -0.31 -12.94 24.85
CA ALA A 18 1.12 -12.92 25.12
C ALA A 18 1.43 -12.12 26.39
N THR A 19 2.09 -12.75 27.36
CA THR A 19 2.81 -12.09 28.47
C THR A 19 4.31 -12.28 28.26
N ASP A 20 5.10 -11.28 28.65
CA ASP A 20 6.51 -11.06 28.26
C ASP A 20 7.53 -12.02 28.92
N GLU A 21 7.11 -13.18 29.46
CA GLU A 21 7.88 -13.85 30.53
C GLU A 21 8.66 -15.13 30.16
N GLN A 22 8.89 -15.47 28.88
CA GLN A 22 9.78 -16.59 28.54
C GLN A 22 10.78 -16.26 27.42
N GLU A 23 12.06 -16.07 27.77
CA GLU A 23 13.18 -15.92 26.83
C GLU A 23 13.46 -17.24 26.10
N ILE A 24 12.69 -17.53 25.05
CA ILE A 24 12.95 -18.64 24.13
C ILE A 24 14.12 -18.27 23.21
N THR A 25 15.13 -19.13 23.13
CA THR A 25 16.29 -18.98 22.22
C THR A 25 16.18 -19.95 21.04
N PHE A 26 16.83 -19.64 19.91
CA PHE A 26 16.82 -20.55 18.75
C PHE A 26 17.45 -21.92 19.09
N GLU A 27 18.40 -21.96 20.02
CA GLU A 27 19.02 -23.17 20.54
C GLU A 27 18.00 -24.10 21.23
N SER A 28 17.05 -23.51 21.95
CA SER A 28 15.99 -24.24 22.69
C SER A 28 14.92 -24.85 21.78
N LEU A 29 14.83 -24.40 20.52
CA LEU A 29 13.81 -24.85 19.55
C LEU A 29 14.13 -26.19 18.88
N ASN A 30 15.24 -26.86 19.22
CA ASN A 30 15.62 -28.18 18.69
C ASN A 30 15.63 -28.29 17.14
N LEU A 31 15.92 -27.17 16.45
CA LEU A 31 16.05 -27.14 15.00
C LEU A 31 17.27 -27.94 14.49
N ASP A 32 17.21 -28.45 13.26
CA ASP A 32 18.31 -29.12 12.57
C ASP A 32 19.58 -28.25 12.54
N SER A 33 20.74 -28.88 12.76
CA SER A 33 22.05 -28.19 12.78
C SER A 33 22.32 -27.32 11.55
N ARG A 34 21.83 -27.71 10.37
CA ARG A 34 21.99 -26.96 9.11
C ARG A 34 21.15 -25.68 9.11
N LEU A 35 19.94 -25.72 9.67
CA LEU A 35 19.08 -24.54 9.82
C LEU A 35 19.66 -23.58 10.87
N ARG A 36 20.24 -24.10 11.96
CA ARG A 36 20.95 -23.30 12.96
C ARG A 36 22.15 -22.56 12.36
N GLN A 37 22.96 -23.24 11.55
CA GLN A 37 24.07 -22.59 10.83
C GLN A 37 23.58 -21.47 9.90
N ALA A 38 22.43 -21.66 9.24
CA ALA A 38 21.83 -20.62 8.42
C ALA A 38 21.39 -19.40 9.25
N LEU A 39 20.76 -19.62 10.41
CA LEU A 39 20.37 -18.55 11.33
C LEU A 39 21.57 -17.71 11.79
N VAL A 40 22.68 -18.36 12.16
CA VAL A 40 23.93 -17.68 12.55
C VAL A 40 24.49 -16.85 11.39
N LYS A 41 24.51 -17.41 10.18
CA LYS A 41 25.00 -16.72 8.97
C LYS A 41 24.17 -15.48 8.61
N GLU A 42 22.85 -15.57 8.75
CA GLU A 42 21.93 -14.45 8.51
C GLU A 42 21.88 -13.45 9.67
N ASN A 43 22.70 -13.63 10.71
CA ASN A 43 22.78 -12.80 11.92
C ASN A 43 21.47 -12.75 12.73
N PHE A 44 20.71 -13.84 12.77
CA PHE A 44 19.54 -13.99 13.64
C PHE A 44 20.02 -14.38 15.04
N SER A 45 20.17 -13.40 15.94
CA SER A 45 20.65 -13.61 17.31
C SER A 45 19.57 -14.12 18.26
N LYS A 46 18.37 -13.50 18.23
CA LYS A 46 17.22 -13.88 19.06
C LYS A 46 15.96 -13.97 18.21
N PRO A 47 15.03 -14.91 18.52
CA PRO A 47 13.75 -14.97 17.83
C PRO A 47 12.91 -13.75 18.19
N THR A 48 12.27 -13.16 17.19
CA THR A 48 11.23 -12.13 17.39
C THR A 48 10.04 -12.70 18.17
N LEU A 49 9.19 -11.84 18.75
CA LEU A 49 8.02 -12.25 19.53
C LEU A 49 7.05 -13.17 18.75
N VAL A 50 6.88 -12.96 17.44
CA VAL A 50 6.10 -13.89 16.59
C VAL A 50 6.80 -15.22 16.39
N GLN A 51 8.13 -15.23 16.24
CA GLN A 51 8.91 -16.45 16.06
C GLN A 51 8.95 -17.28 17.34
N SER A 52 9.16 -16.67 18.50
CA SER A 52 9.25 -17.36 19.79
C SER A 52 7.95 -18.09 20.14
N GLN A 53 6.80 -17.53 19.78
CA GLN A 53 5.50 -18.15 20.05
C GLN A 53 5.05 -19.10 18.94
N ALA A 54 5.20 -18.71 17.67
CA ALA A 54 4.68 -19.51 16.56
C ALA A 54 5.54 -20.75 16.28
N ILE A 55 6.87 -20.66 16.37
CA ILE A 55 7.75 -21.78 15.98
C ILE A 55 7.53 -23.03 16.85
N PRO A 56 7.50 -22.96 18.20
CA PRO A 56 7.25 -24.16 19.02
C PRO A 56 5.90 -24.83 18.68
N LEU A 57 4.83 -24.05 18.61
CA LEU A 57 3.49 -24.54 18.28
C LEU A 57 3.43 -25.15 16.87
N ALA A 58 4.16 -24.54 15.92
CA ALA A 58 4.26 -25.06 14.57
C ALA A 58 5.04 -26.38 14.51
N LEU A 59 6.11 -26.53 15.30
CA LEU A 59 6.88 -27.78 15.38
C LEU A 59 6.06 -28.92 16.02
N GLU A 60 5.08 -28.61 16.87
CA GLU A 60 4.08 -29.57 17.37
C GLU A 60 3.04 -29.99 16.32
N GLY A 61 3.05 -29.37 15.14
CA GLY A 61 2.11 -29.66 14.04
C GLY A 61 0.75 -28.96 14.17
N LYS A 62 0.62 -27.95 15.03
CA LYS A 62 -0.63 -27.18 15.18
C LYS A 62 -0.81 -26.20 14.01
N ASP A 63 -2.06 -25.99 13.60
CA ASP A 63 -2.42 -24.90 12.70
C ASP A 63 -2.17 -23.55 13.40
N ILE A 64 -1.61 -22.57 12.70
CA ILE A 64 -1.26 -21.26 13.27
C ILE A 64 -2.01 -20.15 12.55
N LEU A 65 -2.72 -19.32 13.31
CA LEU A 65 -3.24 -18.05 12.85
C LEU A 65 -2.54 -16.95 13.64
N ALA A 66 -1.59 -16.26 13.00
CA ALA A 66 -0.81 -15.21 13.65
C ALA A 66 -1.19 -13.82 13.13
N ARG A 67 -1.58 -12.95 14.06
CA ARG A 67 -1.75 -11.53 13.82
C ARG A 67 -0.48 -10.79 14.19
N ALA A 68 0.28 -10.33 13.19
CA ALA A 68 1.50 -9.56 13.42
C ALA A 68 1.77 -8.54 12.31
N LYS A 69 2.40 -7.41 12.67
CA LYS A 69 2.70 -6.31 11.75
C LYS A 69 3.71 -6.74 10.68
N THR A 70 3.75 -6.03 9.55
CA THR A 70 4.81 -6.26 8.54
C THR A 70 6.17 -5.90 9.13
N GLY A 71 7.20 -6.72 8.88
CA GLY A 71 8.53 -6.53 9.46
C GLY A 71 8.77 -7.22 10.81
N SER A 72 7.73 -7.77 11.46
CA SER A 72 7.86 -8.53 12.74
C SER A 72 8.57 -9.88 12.61
N GLY A 73 9.02 -10.28 11.41
CA GLY A 73 9.68 -11.58 11.21
C GLY A 73 8.73 -12.76 10.95
N LYS A 74 7.47 -12.50 10.56
CA LYS A 74 6.45 -13.50 10.17
C LYS A 74 6.96 -14.59 9.23
N THR A 75 7.73 -14.20 8.21
CA THR A 75 8.23 -15.14 7.20
C THR A 75 9.09 -16.24 7.81
N ALA A 76 10.03 -15.90 8.69
CA ALA A 76 10.85 -16.92 9.36
C ALA A 76 10.03 -17.81 10.31
N ALA A 77 8.96 -17.26 10.90
CA ALA A 77 8.11 -17.98 11.84
C ALA A 77 7.39 -19.20 11.21
N TYR A 78 7.03 -19.15 9.92
CA TYR A 78 6.49 -20.30 9.21
C TYR A 78 7.54 -21.04 8.36
N VAL A 79 8.55 -20.35 7.81
CA VAL A 79 9.56 -21.00 6.95
C VAL A 79 10.40 -21.99 7.75
N LEU A 80 10.87 -21.64 8.95
CA LEU A 80 11.72 -22.52 9.77
C LEU A 80 11.05 -23.87 10.11
N PRO A 81 9.83 -23.91 10.67
CA PRO A 81 9.16 -25.19 10.95
C PRO A 81 8.85 -26.00 9.69
N ILE A 82 8.53 -25.35 8.56
CA ILE A 82 8.31 -26.04 7.27
C ILE A 82 9.61 -26.70 6.79
N LEU A 83 10.74 -25.98 6.81
CA LEU A 83 12.04 -26.55 6.41
C LEU A 83 12.43 -27.71 7.32
N GLN A 84 12.22 -27.58 8.63
CA GLN A 84 12.47 -28.64 9.61
C GLN A 84 11.65 -29.90 9.30
N SER A 85 10.35 -29.75 9.04
CA SER A 85 9.44 -30.86 8.72
C SER A 85 9.81 -31.57 7.42
N ILE A 86 10.24 -30.81 6.39
CA ILE A 86 10.74 -31.37 5.12
C ILE A 86 12.03 -32.17 5.35
N LEU A 87 12.99 -31.64 6.11
CA LEU A 87 14.25 -32.34 6.40
C LEU A 87 14.03 -33.62 7.20
N GLN A 88 13.15 -33.61 8.20
CA GLN A 88 12.81 -34.80 8.98
C GLN A 88 12.17 -35.88 8.11
N ARG A 89 11.25 -35.49 7.21
CA ARG A 89 10.60 -36.43 6.31
C ARG A 89 11.59 -37.06 5.32
N LYS A 90 12.51 -36.27 4.76
CA LYS A 90 13.57 -36.78 3.86
C LYS A 90 14.63 -37.63 4.57
N ALA A 91 14.89 -37.38 5.84
CA ALA A 91 15.76 -38.23 6.64
C ALA A 91 15.17 -39.63 6.84
N ASN A 92 13.84 -39.73 6.97
CA ASN A 92 13.14 -41.01 7.10
C ASN A 92 12.92 -41.70 5.75
N GLU A 93 12.66 -40.93 4.68
CA GLU A 93 12.39 -41.46 3.33
C GLU A 93 13.21 -40.72 2.27
N THR A 94 14.42 -41.24 2.00
CA THR A 94 15.43 -40.59 1.12
C THR A 94 15.00 -40.47 -0.34
N SER A 95 14.02 -41.26 -0.80
CA SER A 95 13.54 -41.26 -2.19
C SER A 95 12.30 -40.39 -2.44
N LEU A 96 11.73 -39.73 -1.42
CA LEU A 96 10.57 -38.87 -1.60
C LEU A 96 10.91 -37.64 -2.44
N LYS A 97 10.29 -37.56 -3.62
CA LYS A 97 10.26 -36.36 -4.46
C LYS A 97 8.81 -35.91 -4.57
N ALA A 98 8.44 -34.93 -3.76
CA ALA A 98 7.07 -34.44 -3.70
C ALA A 98 7.02 -32.98 -3.24
N ILE A 99 6.01 -32.26 -3.71
CA ILE A 99 5.72 -30.90 -3.27
C ILE A 99 5.12 -30.99 -1.87
N SER A 100 5.92 -30.62 -0.88
CA SER A 100 5.57 -30.75 0.54
C SER A 100 4.92 -29.48 1.09
N ALA A 101 5.27 -28.30 0.56
CA ALA A 101 4.72 -27.04 1.03
C ALA A 101 4.32 -26.09 -0.10
N LEU A 102 3.19 -25.40 0.11
CA LEU A 102 2.67 -24.38 -0.79
C LEU A 102 2.54 -23.06 -0.02
N ILE A 103 3.21 -22.02 -0.50
CA ILE A 103 3.17 -20.69 0.09
C ILE A 103 2.43 -19.75 -0.87
N LEU A 104 1.21 -19.36 -0.46
CA LEU A 104 0.34 -18.43 -1.15
C LEU A 104 0.62 -17.01 -0.66
N VAL A 105 0.92 -16.12 -1.60
CA VAL A 105 1.17 -14.69 -1.34
C VAL A 105 0.33 -13.81 -2.27
N PRO A 106 -0.05 -12.59 -1.87
CA PRO A 106 -0.85 -11.70 -2.69
C PRO A 106 -0.13 -11.11 -3.91
N THR A 107 1.19 -10.92 -3.84
CA THR A 107 1.95 -10.19 -4.88
C THR A 107 3.21 -10.93 -5.30
N ARG A 108 3.67 -10.64 -6.53
CA ARG A 108 4.92 -11.17 -7.07
C ARG A 108 6.13 -10.72 -6.27
N GLU A 109 6.13 -9.48 -5.83
CA GLU A 109 7.23 -8.89 -5.07
C GLU A 109 7.36 -9.56 -3.70
N LEU A 110 6.24 -9.87 -3.05
CA LEU A 110 6.27 -10.66 -1.81
C LEU A 110 6.73 -12.10 -2.07
N ALA A 111 6.33 -12.73 -3.19
CA ALA A 111 6.85 -14.05 -3.57
C ALA A 111 8.38 -14.05 -3.71
N GLU A 112 8.96 -13.01 -4.32
CA GLU A 112 10.41 -12.83 -4.44
C GLU A 112 11.10 -12.58 -3.09
N GLN A 113 10.42 -11.96 -2.13
CA GLN A 113 10.94 -11.77 -0.77
C GLN A 113 10.94 -13.09 -0.01
N VAL A 114 9.82 -13.83 0.00
CA VAL A 114 9.72 -15.14 0.66
C VAL A 114 10.71 -16.13 0.05
N GLN A 115 10.83 -16.16 -1.29
CA GLN A 115 11.82 -17.02 -1.98
C GLN A 115 13.25 -16.73 -1.49
N ARG A 116 13.62 -15.46 -1.29
CA ARG A 116 14.94 -15.10 -0.76
C ARG A 116 15.15 -15.63 0.65
N VAL A 117 14.13 -15.52 1.50
CA VAL A 117 14.18 -16.05 2.88
C VAL A 117 14.32 -17.57 2.86
N VAL A 118 13.52 -18.28 2.06
CA VAL A 118 13.62 -19.75 1.91
C VAL A 118 15.01 -20.17 1.44
N VAL A 119 15.59 -19.47 0.45
CA VAL A 119 16.96 -19.76 -0.05
C VAL A 119 18.04 -19.44 0.99
N SER A 120 17.86 -18.39 1.78
CA SER A 120 18.82 -18.02 2.83
C SER A 120 18.89 -19.09 3.93
N PHE A 121 17.72 -19.52 4.44
CA PHE A 121 17.64 -20.54 5.48
C PHE A 121 17.95 -21.95 4.97
N SER A 122 17.78 -22.21 3.67
CA SER A 122 18.18 -23.49 3.07
C SER A 122 19.63 -23.52 2.58
N SER A 123 20.43 -22.47 2.80
CA SER A 123 21.80 -22.39 2.23
C SER A 123 22.73 -23.54 2.63
N PHE A 124 22.52 -24.16 3.80
CA PHE A 124 23.27 -25.32 4.28
C PHE A 124 22.55 -26.67 4.06
N CYS A 125 21.34 -26.66 3.49
CA CYS A 125 20.57 -27.85 3.11
C CYS A 125 20.02 -27.78 1.67
N GLY A 126 20.63 -26.98 0.79
CA GLY A 126 20.15 -26.77 -0.58
C GLY A 126 20.23 -27.99 -1.50
N LYS A 127 20.98 -29.03 -1.11
CA LYS A 127 20.92 -30.35 -1.76
C LYS A 127 19.61 -31.08 -1.47
N ASP A 128 19.07 -30.85 -0.28
CA ASP A 128 17.90 -31.55 0.25
C ASP A 128 16.62 -30.74 0.08
N ILE A 129 16.68 -29.41 -0.04
CA ILE A 129 15.49 -28.56 -0.18
C ILE A 129 15.57 -27.74 -1.46
N ARG A 130 14.55 -27.89 -2.30
CA ARG A 130 14.35 -27.09 -3.51
C ARG A 130 13.09 -26.25 -3.39
N SER A 131 13.17 -25.00 -3.83
CA SER A 131 12.03 -24.09 -3.86
C SER A 131 11.89 -23.43 -5.23
N VAL A 132 10.66 -23.22 -5.68
CA VAL A 132 10.34 -22.60 -6.97
C VAL A 132 9.33 -21.48 -6.77
N ASN A 133 9.57 -20.34 -7.43
CA ASN A 133 8.65 -19.21 -7.46
C ASN A 133 7.97 -19.11 -8.84
N LEU A 134 6.66 -19.40 -8.90
CA LEU A 134 5.89 -19.41 -10.14
C LEU A 134 5.46 -18.02 -10.65
N THR A 135 5.78 -16.96 -9.91
CA THR A 135 5.52 -15.57 -10.32
C THR A 135 6.66 -14.97 -11.15
N GLN A 136 7.77 -15.69 -11.29
CA GLN A 136 8.89 -15.28 -12.14
C GLN A 136 8.46 -15.21 -13.62
N LYS A 137 9.00 -14.22 -14.34
CA LYS A 137 8.75 -14.06 -15.79
C LYS A 137 9.61 -15.03 -16.58
N VAL A 138 9.21 -16.29 -16.59
CA VAL A 138 9.81 -17.37 -17.39
C VAL A 138 8.76 -17.90 -18.37
N SER A 139 9.19 -18.58 -19.45
CA SER A 139 8.26 -19.21 -20.36
C SER A 139 7.55 -20.39 -19.70
N ASP A 140 6.33 -20.70 -20.14
CA ASP A 140 5.55 -21.83 -19.61
C ASP A 140 6.28 -23.18 -19.76
N ALA A 141 7.14 -23.31 -20.78
CA ALA A 141 7.99 -24.49 -20.96
C ALA A 141 9.03 -24.61 -19.83
N VAL A 142 9.71 -23.53 -19.48
CA VAL A 142 10.70 -23.51 -18.39
C VAL A 142 10.03 -23.74 -17.05
N GLN A 143 8.88 -23.11 -16.83
CA GLN A 143 8.12 -23.29 -15.59
C GLN A 143 7.66 -24.74 -15.40
N ARG A 144 7.17 -25.40 -16.46
CA ARG A 144 6.81 -26.82 -16.41
C ARG A 144 8.01 -27.71 -16.13
N ALA A 145 9.17 -27.41 -16.72
CA ALA A 145 10.41 -28.13 -16.41
C ALA A 145 10.80 -28.00 -14.93
N MET A 146 10.71 -26.79 -14.35
CA MET A 146 10.98 -26.56 -12.93
C MET A 146 10.02 -27.33 -12.01
N LEU A 147 8.75 -27.49 -12.40
CA LEU A 147 7.77 -28.26 -11.65
C LEU A 147 7.95 -29.78 -11.82
N ALA A 148 8.40 -30.23 -13.00
CA ALA A 148 8.70 -31.63 -13.28
C ALA A 148 9.86 -32.19 -12.43
N ASP A 149 10.72 -31.32 -11.90
CA ASP A 149 11.78 -31.68 -10.96
C ASP A 149 11.29 -31.92 -9.51
N PHE A 150 9.97 -31.82 -9.26
CA PHE A 150 9.32 -31.99 -7.97
C PHE A 150 9.97 -31.16 -6.85
N PRO A 151 9.86 -29.83 -6.90
CA PRO A 151 10.39 -28.97 -5.84
C PRO A 151 9.64 -29.22 -4.52
N ASP A 152 10.32 -29.06 -3.39
CA ASP A 152 9.74 -29.28 -2.07
C ASP A 152 8.78 -28.15 -1.67
N ILE A 153 9.09 -26.93 -2.10
CA ILE A 153 8.35 -25.71 -1.77
C ILE A 153 7.97 -24.97 -3.05
N VAL A 154 6.70 -24.64 -3.18
CA VAL A 154 6.18 -23.78 -4.26
C VAL A 154 5.68 -22.48 -3.68
N ILE A 155 6.15 -21.35 -4.22
CA ILE A 155 5.78 -20.00 -3.77
C ILE A 155 5.10 -19.28 -4.94
N SER A 156 3.87 -18.80 -4.74
CA SER A 156 3.13 -18.16 -5.83
C SER A 156 1.88 -17.38 -5.36
N THR A 157 1.29 -16.62 -6.28
CA THR A 157 -0.07 -16.09 -6.12
C THR A 157 -1.14 -17.16 -6.37
N PRO A 158 -2.33 -17.08 -5.74
CA PRO A 158 -3.40 -18.08 -5.87
C PRO A 158 -3.79 -18.36 -7.33
N ALA A 159 -4.04 -17.32 -8.12
CA ALA A 159 -4.41 -17.45 -9.54
C ALA A 159 -3.38 -18.27 -10.35
N ARG A 160 -2.08 -18.07 -10.08
CA ARG A 160 -1.02 -18.80 -10.78
C ARG A 160 -0.95 -20.26 -10.32
N VAL A 161 -1.15 -20.54 -9.03
CA VAL A 161 -1.21 -21.94 -8.55
C VAL A 161 -2.37 -22.65 -9.21
N LEU A 162 -3.57 -22.06 -9.16
CA LEU A 162 -4.77 -22.67 -9.72
C LEU A 162 -4.63 -22.94 -11.23
N ALA A 163 -4.04 -22.01 -11.99
CA ALA A 163 -3.76 -22.22 -13.40
C ALA A 163 -2.86 -23.44 -13.67
N ASN A 164 -1.87 -23.71 -12.81
CA ASN A 164 -0.98 -24.87 -12.96
C ASN A 164 -1.61 -26.17 -12.47
N VAL A 165 -2.49 -26.11 -11.46
CA VAL A 165 -3.30 -27.25 -11.02
C VAL A 165 -4.28 -27.66 -12.13
N ASN A 166 -5.00 -26.69 -12.71
CA ASN A 166 -5.98 -26.95 -13.77
C ASN A 166 -5.34 -27.51 -15.05
N ASN A 167 -4.10 -27.13 -15.34
CA ASN A 167 -3.34 -27.65 -16.48
C ASN A 167 -2.54 -28.93 -16.15
N SER A 168 -2.78 -29.53 -14.97
CA SER A 168 -2.07 -30.73 -14.47
C SER A 168 -0.55 -30.60 -14.42
N ALA A 169 -0.02 -29.37 -14.39
CA ALA A 169 1.40 -29.10 -14.28
C ALA A 169 1.87 -29.13 -12.82
N LEU A 170 0.96 -28.97 -11.86
CA LEU A 170 1.22 -28.98 -10.42
C LEU A 170 0.26 -29.96 -9.73
N SER A 171 0.80 -31.00 -9.09
CA SER A 171 0.03 -31.88 -8.19
C SER A 171 0.19 -31.40 -6.74
N LEU A 172 -0.92 -31.43 -5.99
CA LEU A 172 -0.98 -31.06 -4.58
C LEU A 172 -1.20 -32.27 -3.66
N ASP A 173 -1.16 -33.50 -4.18
CA ASP A 173 -1.64 -34.69 -3.46
C ASP A 173 -0.80 -35.04 -2.23
N GLN A 174 0.50 -34.73 -2.27
CA GLN A 174 1.49 -35.01 -1.21
C GLN A 174 1.78 -33.78 -0.34
N LEU A 175 0.94 -32.75 -0.43
CA LEU A 175 1.13 -31.52 0.32
C LEU A 175 0.96 -31.80 1.81
N THR A 176 1.81 -31.17 2.62
CA THR A 176 1.81 -31.31 4.09
C THR A 176 1.66 -29.98 4.79
N HIS A 177 2.01 -28.87 4.12
CA HIS A 177 1.89 -27.52 4.65
C HIS A 177 1.28 -26.57 3.61
N VAL A 178 0.36 -25.72 4.05
CA VAL A 178 -0.10 -24.54 3.30
C VAL A 178 0.13 -23.30 4.12
N VAL A 179 0.69 -22.27 3.50
CA VAL A 179 0.83 -20.94 4.08
C VAL A 179 0.02 -19.97 3.25
N ILE A 180 -0.75 -19.12 3.91
CA ILE A 180 -1.34 -17.93 3.31
C ILE A 180 -0.74 -16.73 4.04
N ASP A 181 0.23 -16.08 3.39
CA ASP A 181 0.91 -14.90 3.92
C ASP A 181 0.21 -13.63 3.45
N GLU A 182 0.12 -12.65 4.34
CA GLU A 182 -0.74 -11.46 4.20
C GLU A 182 -2.18 -11.85 3.78
N ALA A 183 -2.82 -12.70 4.59
CA ALA A 183 -4.12 -13.30 4.29
C ALA A 183 -5.25 -12.28 4.02
N ASP A 184 -5.22 -11.14 4.72
CA ASP A 184 -6.11 -10.00 4.48
C ASP A 184 -5.90 -9.39 3.09
N LEU A 185 -4.68 -9.40 2.59
CA LEU A 185 -4.40 -8.93 1.24
C LEU A 185 -4.88 -9.88 0.16
N VAL A 186 -4.71 -11.19 0.38
CA VAL A 186 -5.04 -12.21 -0.63
C VAL A 186 -6.50 -12.07 -1.08
N LEU A 187 -7.44 -11.92 -0.14
CA LEU A 187 -8.84 -11.71 -0.49
C LEU A 187 -9.10 -10.31 -1.04
N SER A 188 -8.44 -9.28 -0.49
CA SER A 188 -8.59 -7.90 -1.01
C SER A 188 -8.17 -7.71 -2.47
N TYR A 189 -7.28 -8.56 -2.98
CA TYR A 189 -6.84 -8.58 -4.38
C TYR A 189 -7.81 -9.32 -5.31
N GLY A 190 -8.93 -9.82 -4.80
CA GLY A 190 -9.96 -10.51 -5.58
C GLY A 190 -9.61 -11.94 -5.95
N TYR A 191 -8.82 -12.62 -5.12
CA TYR A 191 -8.50 -14.04 -5.30
C TYR A 191 -9.54 -14.98 -4.67
N ASP A 192 -10.75 -14.50 -4.33
CA ASP A 192 -11.78 -15.28 -3.63
C ASP A 192 -12.14 -16.58 -4.36
N ASP A 193 -12.43 -16.49 -5.66
CA ASP A 193 -12.79 -17.65 -6.48
C ASP A 193 -11.62 -18.63 -6.61
N ASP A 194 -10.40 -18.09 -6.78
CA ASP A 194 -9.20 -18.89 -6.93
C ASP A 194 -8.90 -19.67 -5.64
N ILE A 195 -9.03 -19.01 -4.49
CA ILE A 195 -8.84 -19.61 -3.18
C ILE A 195 -9.89 -20.66 -2.86
N ASN A 196 -11.16 -20.41 -3.22
CA ASN A 196 -12.24 -21.38 -3.06
C ASN A 196 -12.08 -22.62 -3.95
N ALA A 197 -11.47 -22.48 -5.12
CA ALA A 197 -11.11 -23.61 -5.98
C ALA A 197 -9.91 -24.38 -5.40
N LEU A 198 -8.88 -23.66 -4.93
CA LEU A 198 -7.70 -24.26 -4.32
C LEU A 198 -8.02 -25.04 -3.03
N SER A 199 -8.91 -24.54 -2.18
CA SER A 199 -9.31 -25.24 -0.95
C SER A 199 -9.93 -26.61 -1.21
N LYS A 200 -10.51 -26.83 -2.40
CA LYS A 200 -11.04 -28.13 -2.83
C LYS A 200 -9.97 -29.07 -3.37
N ALA A 201 -8.89 -28.52 -3.95
CA ALA A 201 -7.78 -29.28 -4.51
C ALA A 201 -6.72 -29.66 -3.45
N VAL A 202 -6.63 -28.89 -2.36
CA VAL A 202 -5.68 -29.13 -1.28
C VAL A 202 -6.12 -30.33 -0.41
N PRO A 203 -5.21 -31.28 -0.07
CA PRO A 203 -5.52 -32.40 0.80
C PRO A 203 -5.98 -31.97 2.20
N ARG A 204 -6.87 -32.76 2.81
CA ARG A 204 -7.29 -32.54 4.20
C ARG A 204 -6.25 -33.12 5.16
N GLY A 205 -5.92 -32.38 6.22
CA GLY A 205 -5.03 -32.85 7.29
C GLY A 205 -3.60 -32.40 7.18
N ILE A 206 -3.37 -31.41 6.33
CA ILE A 206 -2.15 -30.62 6.28
C ILE A 206 -2.12 -29.59 7.41
N GLN A 207 -0.93 -29.16 7.77
CA GLN A 207 -0.73 -28.02 8.67
C GLN A 207 -0.91 -26.71 7.91
N THR A 208 -1.69 -25.79 8.47
CA THR A 208 -1.97 -24.50 7.84
C THR A 208 -1.40 -23.33 8.66
N PHE A 209 -0.78 -22.38 7.96
CA PHE A 209 -0.33 -21.10 8.51
C PHE A 209 -1.11 -19.96 7.86
N LEU A 210 -1.83 -19.18 8.66
CA LEU A 210 -2.48 -17.94 8.25
C LEU A 210 -1.75 -16.78 8.92
N MET A 211 -1.04 -15.99 8.14
CA MET A 211 -0.32 -14.81 8.62
C MET A 211 -1.02 -13.55 8.13
N SER A 212 -1.46 -12.69 9.03
CA SER A 212 -2.12 -11.43 8.65
C SER A 212 -1.77 -10.29 9.60
N ALA A 213 -1.87 -9.05 9.11
CA ALA A 213 -1.80 -7.88 9.99
C ALA A 213 -3.11 -7.64 10.76
N THR A 214 -4.23 -8.15 10.25
CA THR A 214 -5.57 -7.86 10.77
C THR A 214 -6.39 -9.13 10.98
N LEU A 215 -7.42 -9.02 11.83
CA LEU A 215 -8.45 -10.04 11.98
C LEU A 215 -9.72 -9.40 11.42
N THR A 216 -10.04 -9.72 10.18
CA THR A 216 -11.23 -9.30 9.46
C THR A 216 -12.09 -10.53 9.17
N ASP A 217 -13.37 -10.31 8.84
CA ASP A 217 -14.27 -11.40 8.40
C ASP A 217 -13.65 -12.23 7.25
N GLU A 218 -12.80 -11.61 6.43
CA GLU A 218 -12.04 -12.25 5.35
C GLU A 218 -11.00 -13.26 5.88
N VAL A 219 -10.31 -12.94 6.97
CA VAL A 219 -9.40 -13.91 7.60
C VAL A 219 -10.21 -15.06 8.21
N ASP A 220 -11.41 -14.79 8.73
CA ASP A 220 -12.31 -15.83 9.23
C ASP A 220 -12.85 -16.74 8.12
N THR A 221 -13.11 -16.21 6.90
CA THR A 221 -13.46 -17.07 5.76
C THR A 221 -12.30 -18.00 5.40
N LEU A 222 -11.07 -17.49 5.32
CA LEU A 222 -9.88 -18.32 5.07
C LEU A 222 -9.64 -19.35 6.17
N LYS A 223 -9.86 -18.97 7.43
CA LYS A 223 -9.81 -19.88 8.58
C LYS A 223 -10.78 -21.04 8.40
N SER A 224 -12.00 -20.78 7.96
CA SER A 224 -13.00 -21.84 7.72
C SER A 224 -12.68 -22.75 6.54
N LEU A 225 -11.92 -22.26 5.55
CA LEU A 225 -11.60 -22.99 4.33
C LEU A 225 -10.37 -23.91 4.49
N PHE A 226 -9.32 -23.44 5.16
CA PHE A 226 -8.04 -24.18 5.23
C PHE A 226 -7.72 -24.73 6.62
N CYS A 227 -8.13 -24.06 7.69
CA CYS A 227 -7.75 -24.47 9.05
C CYS A 227 -8.77 -25.43 9.66
N ARG A 228 -8.31 -26.29 10.58
CA ARG A 228 -9.18 -27.14 11.40
C ARG A 228 -9.44 -26.54 12.76
N SER A 229 -8.37 -26.33 13.51
CA SER A 229 -8.40 -25.78 14.88
C SER A 229 -7.11 -24.98 15.10
N PRO A 230 -7.02 -23.77 14.53
CA PRO A 230 -5.81 -22.98 14.59
C PRO A 230 -5.64 -22.31 15.95
N VAL A 231 -4.41 -22.33 16.47
CA VAL A 231 -4.02 -21.49 17.59
C VAL A 231 -3.95 -20.06 17.10
N THR A 232 -4.69 -19.17 17.76
CA THR A 232 -4.75 -17.75 17.36
C THR A 232 -3.78 -16.94 18.21
N LEU A 233 -2.68 -16.50 17.60
CA LEU A 233 -1.66 -15.65 18.21
C LEU A 233 -1.97 -14.18 17.94
N LYS A 234 -2.37 -13.44 18.97
CA LYS A 234 -2.61 -11.99 18.91
C LYS A 234 -1.41 -11.27 19.51
N LEU A 235 -0.49 -10.87 18.64
CA LEU A 235 0.76 -10.27 19.07
C LEU A 235 0.64 -8.75 18.97
N THR A 236 0.50 -8.11 20.13
CA THR A 236 0.69 -6.67 20.28
C THR A 236 2.14 -6.46 20.70
N GLU A 237 3.02 -6.26 19.71
CA GLU A 237 4.35 -5.72 20.02
C GLU A 237 4.15 -4.36 20.70
N ALA A 238 4.75 -4.17 21.88
CA ALA A 238 5.04 -2.84 22.40
C ALA A 238 5.76 -2.09 21.28
N GLU A 239 5.34 -0.88 21.00
CA GLU A 239 5.94 -0.10 19.93
C GLU A 239 7.39 0.15 20.34
N ASP A 240 8.35 -0.53 19.71
CA ASP A 240 9.78 -0.37 19.98
C ASP A 240 10.08 1.12 20.14
N GLU A 241 10.67 1.46 21.29
CA GLU A 241 11.15 2.78 21.68
C GLU A 241 12.29 3.23 20.76
N GLY A 242 12.00 3.44 19.48
CA GLY A 242 12.60 4.51 18.70
C GLY A 242 11.79 5.78 18.95
N ASP A 243 12.41 6.95 18.77
CA ASP A 243 11.90 8.29 19.11
C ASP A 243 10.61 8.75 18.37
N GLY A 244 9.82 7.79 17.87
CA GLY A 244 8.42 7.94 17.56
C GLY A 244 8.15 8.67 16.24
N ILE A 245 6.93 8.47 15.75
CA ILE A 245 6.38 9.34 14.72
C ILE A 245 6.15 10.71 15.38
N SER A 246 6.85 11.75 14.91
CA SER A 246 6.60 13.13 15.32
C SER A 246 5.30 13.62 14.69
N GLN A 247 4.29 13.89 15.51
CA GLN A 247 2.95 14.26 15.04
C GLN A 247 2.71 15.75 15.21
N PHE A 248 2.24 16.39 14.13
CA PHE A 248 2.03 17.82 14.04
C PHE A 248 0.64 18.14 13.50
N ALA A 249 0.00 19.16 14.06
CA ALA A 249 -1.28 19.69 13.59
C ALA A 249 -1.16 21.19 13.29
N VAL A 250 -1.71 21.63 12.14
CA VAL A 250 -1.73 23.03 11.71
C VAL A 250 -3.18 23.44 11.50
N LYS A 251 -3.60 24.48 12.21
CA LYS A 251 -4.89 25.13 11.96
C LYS A 251 -4.74 26.11 10.79
N CYS A 252 -5.50 25.91 9.72
CA CYS A 252 -5.43 26.75 8.52
C CYS A 252 -6.76 26.70 7.74
N ALA A 253 -7.00 27.72 6.92
CA ALA A 253 -8.16 27.76 6.04
C ALA A 253 -8.04 26.78 4.85
N GLU A 254 -9.15 26.51 4.16
CA GLU A 254 -9.22 25.49 3.11
C GLU A 254 -8.35 25.80 1.88
N ASP A 255 -8.23 27.08 1.51
CA ASP A 255 -7.30 27.54 0.46
C ASP A 255 -5.84 27.51 0.94
N GLU A 256 -5.61 27.81 2.21
CA GLU A 256 -4.27 27.80 2.82
C GLU A 256 -3.65 26.41 2.85
N LYS A 257 -4.45 25.33 2.91
CA LYS A 257 -3.95 23.96 2.70
C LYS A 257 -3.12 23.84 1.42
N PHE A 258 -3.58 24.43 0.32
CA PHE A 258 -2.86 24.43 -0.96
C PHE A 258 -1.59 25.28 -0.89
N LEU A 259 -1.66 26.45 -0.25
CA LEU A 259 -0.53 27.35 -0.06
C LEU A 259 0.58 26.70 0.77
N LEU A 260 0.25 26.12 1.92
CA LEU A 260 1.19 25.45 2.80
C LEU A 260 1.80 24.22 2.13
N THR A 261 0.99 23.40 1.45
CA THR A 261 1.50 22.25 0.68
C THR A 261 2.50 22.69 -0.38
N TYR A 262 2.18 23.75 -1.12
CA TYR A 262 3.09 24.34 -2.11
C TYR A 262 4.41 24.77 -1.46
N VAL A 263 4.36 25.54 -0.36
CA VAL A 263 5.55 26.04 0.33
C VAL A 263 6.41 24.89 0.89
N ILE A 264 5.78 23.91 1.55
CA ILE A 264 6.45 22.73 2.12
C ILE A 264 7.29 22.01 1.08
N PHE A 265 6.70 21.68 -0.07
CA PHE A 265 7.39 20.90 -1.10
C PHE A 265 8.31 21.75 -1.98
N LYS A 266 7.92 22.99 -2.30
CA LYS A 266 8.74 23.85 -3.16
C LYS A 266 10.03 24.29 -2.47
N LEU A 267 9.93 24.61 -1.17
CA LEU A 267 11.08 24.99 -0.36
C LEU A 267 11.78 23.77 0.26
N GLN A 268 11.27 22.56 0.01
CA GLN A 268 11.82 21.31 0.55
C GLN A 268 12.03 21.40 2.06
N LEU A 269 11.01 21.87 2.78
CA LEU A 269 10.96 21.86 4.24
C LEU A 269 10.93 20.41 4.75
N VAL A 270 10.27 19.54 3.98
CA VAL A 270 10.31 18.10 4.16
C VAL A 270 11.24 17.48 3.11
N LYS A 271 12.09 16.56 3.54
CA LYS A 271 13.02 15.81 2.69
C LYS A 271 12.65 14.33 2.72
N GLY A 272 12.78 13.68 1.57
CA GLY A 272 12.47 12.26 1.41
C GLY A 272 11.06 12.01 0.88
N LYS A 273 10.65 10.75 0.93
CA LYS A 273 9.39 10.32 0.33
C LYS A 273 8.20 10.71 1.20
N CYS A 274 7.15 11.21 0.57
CA CYS A 274 5.98 11.77 1.23
C CYS A 274 4.69 11.14 0.71
N ILE A 275 3.78 10.80 1.61
CA ILE A 275 2.41 10.38 1.28
C ILE A 275 1.48 11.52 1.67
N ILE A 276 0.62 11.95 0.74
CA ILE A 276 -0.40 12.96 0.99
C ILE A 276 -1.77 12.28 0.95
N PHE A 277 -2.51 12.31 2.05
CA PHE A 277 -3.89 11.80 2.09
C PHE A 277 -4.90 12.92 1.86
N VAL A 278 -5.81 12.70 0.91
CA VAL A 278 -6.90 13.61 0.56
C VAL A 278 -8.26 12.91 0.70
N GLY A 279 -9.32 13.68 0.87
CA GLY A 279 -10.65 13.17 1.18
C GLY A 279 -11.42 12.55 0.02
N ASP A 280 -11.11 12.90 -1.23
CA ASP A 280 -11.80 12.38 -2.41
C ASP A 280 -10.87 12.29 -3.64
N ILE A 281 -11.32 11.57 -4.68
CA ILE A 281 -10.58 11.38 -5.92
C ILE A 281 -10.37 12.70 -6.68
N ASP A 282 -11.38 13.55 -6.78
CA ASP A 282 -11.30 14.79 -7.57
C ASP A 282 -10.26 15.77 -6.98
N ARG A 283 -10.17 15.86 -5.66
CA ARG A 283 -9.16 16.62 -4.92
C ARG A 283 -7.78 16.02 -5.07
N CYS A 284 -7.67 14.70 -5.19
CA CYS A 284 -6.45 13.99 -5.55
C CYS A 284 -5.86 14.53 -6.87
N TYR A 285 -6.68 14.57 -7.92
CA TYR A 285 -6.30 15.12 -9.22
C TYR A 285 -6.13 16.64 -9.20
N ARG A 286 -6.97 17.37 -8.46
CA ARG A 286 -6.85 18.82 -8.28
C ARG A 286 -5.49 19.19 -7.65
N LEU A 287 -5.09 18.47 -6.61
CA LEU A 287 -3.81 18.68 -5.93
C LEU A 287 -2.63 18.29 -6.83
N LYS A 288 -2.73 17.19 -7.57
CA LYS A 288 -1.72 16.79 -8.59
C LYS A 288 -1.51 17.91 -9.61
N LEU A 289 -2.59 18.37 -10.27
CA LEU A 289 -2.53 19.41 -11.29
C LEU A 289 -2.01 20.74 -10.73
N PHE A 290 -2.36 21.07 -9.49
CA PHE A 290 -1.86 22.25 -8.78
C PHE A 290 -0.35 22.16 -8.52
N LEU A 291 0.15 21.04 -7.99
CA LEU A 291 1.58 20.83 -7.75
C LEU A 291 2.40 20.82 -9.05
N GLU A 292 1.83 20.30 -10.13
CA GLU A 292 2.44 20.30 -11.46
C GLU A 292 2.66 21.72 -12.01
N GLN A 293 1.82 22.71 -11.67
CA GLN A 293 2.05 24.13 -12.03
C GLN A 293 3.39 24.64 -11.50
N PHE A 294 3.82 24.14 -10.36
CA PHE A 294 5.08 24.51 -9.72
C PHE A 294 6.25 23.58 -10.10
N GLY A 295 6.01 22.62 -11.00
CA GLY A 295 7.00 21.62 -11.41
C GLY A 295 7.29 20.56 -10.34
N ILE A 296 6.40 20.40 -9.36
CA ILE A 296 6.48 19.35 -8.34
C ILE A 296 5.79 18.12 -8.92
N LYS A 297 6.53 17.02 -9.05
CA LYS A 297 6.00 15.77 -9.61
C LYS A 297 5.41 14.91 -8.50
N SER A 298 4.22 14.38 -8.74
CA SER A 298 3.53 13.47 -7.83
C SER A 298 2.77 12.41 -8.61
N CYS A 299 2.65 11.21 -8.05
CA CYS A 299 1.73 10.19 -8.56
C CYS A 299 0.42 10.18 -7.74
N VAL A 300 -0.66 9.67 -8.35
CA VAL A 300 -1.97 9.53 -7.69
C VAL A 300 -2.27 8.07 -7.45
N LEU A 301 -2.83 7.76 -6.30
CA LEU A 301 -3.32 6.45 -5.91
C LEU A 301 -4.78 6.60 -5.45
N ASN A 302 -5.71 6.02 -6.20
CA ASN A 302 -7.14 6.06 -5.89
C ASN A 302 -7.77 4.69 -6.17
N SER A 303 -9.03 4.53 -5.76
CA SER A 303 -9.82 3.30 -5.87
C SER A 303 -10.19 2.94 -7.32
N GLU A 304 -10.33 3.92 -8.21
CA GLU A 304 -10.72 3.72 -9.62
C GLU A 304 -9.63 3.14 -10.51
N LEU A 305 -8.38 3.26 -10.10
CA LEU A 305 -7.28 2.66 -10.82
C LEU A 305 -7.33 1.12 -10.71
N PRO A 306 -7.12 0.39 -11.82
CA PRO A 306 -7.00 -1.07 -11.77
C PRO A 306 -5.96 -1.53 -10.76
N ALA A 307 -6.18 -2.70 -10.14
CA ALA A 307 -5.29 -3.24 -9.10
C ALA A 307 -3.81 -3.28 -9.52
N ASN A 308 -3.52 -3.71 -10.76
CA ASN A 308 -2.17 -3.75 -11.30
C ASN A 308 -1.53 -2.36 -11.44
N SER A 309 -2.32 -1.34 -11.82
CA SER A 309 -1.87 0.05 -11.91
C SER A 309 -1.56 0.62 -10.52
N ARG A 310 -2.42 0.33 -9.53
CA ARG A 310 -2.17 0.68 -8.11
C ARG A 310 -0.87 0.07 -7.59
N ILE A 311 -0.65 -1.21 -7.85
CA ILE A 311 0.62 -1.91 -7.51
C ILE A 311 1.80 -1.22 -8.21
N HIS A 312 1.67 -0.91 -9.50
CA HIS A 312 2.74 -0.26 -10.27
C HIS A 312 3.12 1.11 -9.70
N VAL A 313 2.14 1.96 -9.38
CA VAL A 313 2.37 3.28 -8.77
C VAL A 313 3.16 3.16 -7.47
N VAL A 314 2.81 2.19 -6.62
CA VAL A 314 3.51 1.93 -5.35
C VAL A 314 4.93 1.45 -5.61
N GLN A 315 5.14 0.59 -6.60
CA GLN A 315 6.49 0.14 -6.97
C GLN A 315 7.36 1.30 -7.48
N GLU A 316 6.81 2.19 -8.29
CA GLU A 316 7.52 3.38 -8.78
C GLU A 316 7.90 4.32 -7.63
N PHE A 317 6.99 4.52 -6.68
CA PHE A 317 7.26 5.25 -5.45
C PHE A 317 8.35 4.56 -4.61
N ASN A 318 8.28 3.24 -4.42
CA ASN A 318 9.29 2.48 -3.67
C ASN A 318 10.67 2.52 -4.37
N LYS A 319 10.71 2.53 -5.71
CA LYS A 319 11.93 2.70 -6.50
C LYS A 319 12.49 4.14 -6.53
N GLY A 320 11.74 5.12 -6.03
CA GLY A 320 12.15 6.54 -6.02
C GLY A 320 11.99 7.22 -7.38
N VAL A 321 11.08 6.75 -8.24
CA VAL A 321 10.68 7.46 -9.47
C VAL A 321 9.88 8.71 -9.11
N TYR A 322 9.02 8.59 -8.10
CA TYR A 322 8.28 9.69 -7.48
C TYR A 322 8.60 9.75 -5.99
N ASP A 323 8.85 10.96 -5.50
CA ASP A 323 9.04 11.21 -4.07
C ASP A 323 7.71 11.53 -3.37
N ILE A 324 6.66 11.87 -4.12
CA ILE A 324 5.36 12.28 -3.58
C ILE A 324 4.26 11.40 -4.19
N ILE A 325 3.45 10.80 -3.34
CA ILE A 325 2.23 10.10 -3.72
C ILE A 325 1.02 10.76 -3.05
N ILE A 326 -0.03 11.02 -3.84
CA ILE A 326 -1.30 11.56 -3.36
C ILE A 326 -2.31 10.42 -3.36
N ALA A 327 -2.86 10.11 -2.21
CA ALA A 327 -3.77 9.00 -1.98
C ALA A 327 -5.16 9.50 -1.57
N ALA A 328 -6.20 9.08 -2.28
CA ALA A 328 -7.59 9.32 -1.87
C ALA A 328 -7.99 8.29 -0.81
N ASP A 329 -8.61 8.74 0.28
CA ASP A 329 -9.14 7.85 1.32
C ASP A 329 -10.62 7.57 1.05
N ASP A 330 -10.92 6.92 -0.07
CA ASP A 330 -12.29 6.50 -0.36
C ASP A 330 -12.68 5.38 0.60
N GLN A 331 -13.58 5.69 1.53
CA GLN A 331 -14.56 4.70 1.96
C GLN A 331 -15.54 4.56 0.80
N GLU A 332 -15.57 3.41 0.11
CA GLU A 332 -16.50 3.17 -1.00
C GLU A 332 -17.96 3.31 -0.54
N VAL A 333 -18.53 4.52 -0.65
CA VAL A 333 -19.97 4.74 -0.63
C VAL A 333 -20.47 4.62 -2.07
N LEU A 334 -20.59 3.39 -2.58
CA LEU A 334 -21.25 3.12 -3.85
C LEU A 334 -22.27 1.99 -3.68
N GLY A 335 -23.43 2.39 -3.15
CA GLY A 335 -24.68 1.68 -3.41
C GLY A 335 -25.06 1.83 -4.88
N THR A 336 -25.27 0.71 -5.55
CA THR A 336 -25.75 0.60 -6.93
C THR A 336 -27.02 1.43 -7.17
N LYS A 337 -26.92 2.59 -7.84
CA LYS A 337 -28.04 3.14 -8.60
C LYS A 337 -27.97 2.57 -10.02
N LYS A 338 -28.83 1.58 -10.28
CA LYS A 338 -29.10 1.07 -11.63
C LYS A 338 -29.56 2.24 -12.51
N ILE A 339 -28.90 2.38 -13.66
CA ILE A 339 -29.31 3.21 -14.78
C ILE A 339 -30.71 2.74 -15.23
N LYS A 340 -31.72 3.60 -15.13
CA LYS A 340 -32.98 3.47 -15.89
C LYS A 340 -32.96 4.51 -17.01
N LYS A 341 -33.12 4.04 -18.25
CA LYS A 341 -33.35 4.85 -19.46
C LYS A 341 -34.66 5.64 -19.33
N PRO A 342 -34.80 6.76 -20.07
CA PRO A 342 -35.85 7.74 -19.84
C PRO A 342 -37.16 7.33 -20.52
N SER A 343 -38.27 7.60 -19.85
CA SER A 343 -39.58 7.72 -20.48
C SER A 343 -40.20 9.06 -20.08
N THR A 344 -40.65 9.75 -21.10
CA THR A 344 -41.29 11.07 -21.21
C THR A 344 -42.42 11.35 -20.21
N ALA A 345 -42.40 12.57 -19.64
CA ALA A 345 -43.44 13.62 -19.73
C ALA A 345 -43.74 14.37 -18.41
N ILE A 346 -43.37 15.67 -18.42
CA ILE A 346 -44.15 16.89 -18.08
C ILE A 346 -44.46 17.28 -16.59
N GLU A 347 -43.92 18.47 -16.27
CA GLU A 347 -44.33 19.58 -15.37
C GLU A 347 -44.24 19.51 -13.82
N GLY A 348 -43.63 20.56 -13.26
CA GLY A 348 -43.79 21.04 -11.88
C GLY A 348 -42.50 21.59 -11.23
N ASP A 349 -42.37 22.92 -11.13
CA ASP A 349 -41.28 23.68 -10.49
C ASP A 349 -41.27 23.57 -8.93
N PRO A 350 -40.23 24.04 -8.22
CA PRO A 350 -39.75 23.49 -6.95
C PRO A 350 -40.09 24.33 -5.71
N GLU A 351 -40.23 23.68 -4.55
CA GLU A 351 -40.05 24.32 -3.23
C GLU A 351 -39.34 23.39 -2.23
N ASP A 352 -38.32 23.97 -1.59
CA ASP A 352 -37.76 23.78 -0.25
C ASP A 352 -38.01 22.47 0.53
N ALA A 353 -36.91 21.82 0.93
CA ALA A 353 -36.89 20.97 2.12
C ALA A 353 -35.48 20.93 2.73
N GLU A 354 -35.34 21.70 3.80
CA GLU A 354 -34.31 21.57 4.83
C GLU A 354 -34.32 20.13 5.39
N THR A 355 -33.15 19.57 5.71
CA THR A 355 -33.08 18.29 6.41
C THR A 355 -32.21 18.44 7.63
N GLU A 356 -32.89 18.50 8.77
CA GLU A 356 -32.37 18.37 10.13
C GLU A 356 -31.71 17.00 10.31
N ILE A 357 -30.60 16.96 11.04
CA ILE A 357 -29.97 15.72 11.52
C ILE A 357 -30.14 15.74 13.02
N GLU A 358 -31.06 14.92 13.52
CA GLU A 358 -31.26 14.68 14.95
C GLU A 358 -30.08 13.90 15.55
N ASP A 359 -29.56 14.44 16.65
CA ASP A 359 -28.62 13.80 17.57
C ASP A 359 -29.34 12.71 18.37
N SER A 360 -28.75 11.51 18.43
CA SER A 360 -29.14 10.48 19.39
C SER A 360 -27.93 10.11 20.26
N SER A 361 -27.95 10.61 21.49
CA SER A 361 -27.14 10.20 22.63
C SER A 361 -27.70 8.91 23.24
N ASP A 362 -26.87 7.89 23.48
CA ASP A 362 -27.23 6.72 24.29
C ASP A 362 -26.23 6.54 25.45
N ASP A 363 -26.76 6.71 26.66
CA ASP A 363 -26.43 6.10 27.97
C ASP A 363 -27.83 6.12 28.66
N GLU A 364 -28.43 5.14 29.35
CA GLU A 364 -27.96 3.97 30.07
C GLU A 364 -29.21 3.14 30.54
N VAL A 365 -29.01 1.84 30.78
CA VAL A 365 -29.61 0.96 31.82
C VAL A 365 -31.08 0.43 31.73
N ASP A 366 -31.11 -0.88 31.99
CA ASP A 366 -32.15 -1.93 32.10
C ASP A 366 -33.29 -1.72 33.12
N GLN A 367 -34.50 -2.18 32.77
CA GLN A 367 -35.41 -2.99 33.63
C GLN A 367 -36.69 -3.48 32.90
N GLY A 368 -36.86 -4.81 32.81
CA GLY A 368 -38.05 -5.54 33.32
C GLY A 368 -39.41 -5.53 32.58
N GLN A 369 -39.70 -6.68 31.95
CA GLN A 369 -40.99 -7.42 31.85
C GLN A 369 -42.11 -7.09 30.81
N LEU A 370 -42.20 -8.03 29.85
CA LEU A 370 -43.37 -8.81 29.38
C LEU A 370 -44.67 -8.10 28.95
N THR A 371 -45.00 -8.23 27.66
CA THR A 371 -46.22 -8.95 27.18
C THR A 371 -46.15 -9.24 25.66
N LYS A 372 -46.78 -10.35 25.26
CA LYS A 372 -46.77 -10.99 23.93
C LYS A 372 -47.77 -10.36 22.96
N THR A 373 -47.38 -10.12 21.70
CA THR A 373 -48.23 -10.40 20.51
C THR A 373 -47.43 -10.56 19.22
N LYS A 374 -47.99 -11.35 18.31
CA LYS A 374 -47.37 -12.09 17.20
C LYS A 374 -47.10 -11.28 15.91
N ASN A 375 -46.07 -11.75 15.19
CA ASN A 375 -45.89 -11.84 13.73
C ASN A 375 -45.86 -10.57 12.85
N ASN A 376 -44.68 -10.23 12.32
CA ASN A 376 -44.36 -10.47 10.91
C ASN A 376 -42.87 -10.29 10.60
N LYS A 377 -42.30 -11.30 9.91
CA LYS A 377 -40.92 -11.37 9.42
C LYS A 377 -40.63 -10.25 8.41
N LYS A 378 -39.68 -9.37 8.72
CA LYS A 378 -38.76 -8.75 7.76
C LYS A 378 -37.36 -8.70 8.38
N GLN A 379 -36.50 -9.61 7.95
CA GLN A 379 -35.08 -9.65 8.32
C GLN A 379 -34.42 -8.33 7.88
N LYS A 380 -34.00 -7.52 8.86
CA LYS A 380 -33.09 -6.40 8.69
C LYS A 380 -31.73 -6.96 8.23
N LEU A 381 -31.37 -6.71 6.99
CA LEU A 381 -29.99 -6.86 6.50
C LEU A 381 -29.16 -5.75 7.15
N THR A 382 -28.32 -6.12 8.12
CA THR A 382 -27.35 -5.22 8.73
C THR A 382 -26.28 -4.86 7.70
N GLY A 383 -26.08 -3.56 7.49
CA GLY A 383 -25.14 -3.03 6.52
C GLY A 383 -23.70 -3.41 6.87
N LYS A 384 -23.09 -4.25 6.02
CA LYS A 384 -21.65 -4.57 6.04
C LYS A 384 -20.87 -3.31 5.65
N GLN A 385 -20.15 -2.70 6.60
CA GLN A 385 -19.17 -1.66 6.30
C GLN A 385 -17.96 -2.32 5.61
N LYS A 386 -17.80 -2.07 4.31
CA LYS A 386 -16.64 -2.51 3.53
C LYS A 386 -15.53 -1.46 3.65
N ASP A 387 -14.59 -1.68 4.57
CA ASP A 387 -13.41 -0.83 4.79
C ASP A 387 -12.28 -1.14 3.78
N TYR A 388 -12.56 -1.01 2.47
CA TYR A 388 -11.56 -1.15 1.40
C TYR A 388 -10.82 0.17 1.15
N GLY A 389 -10.24 0.77 2.20
CA GLY A 389 -9.43 1.99 2.08
C GLY A 389 -7.96 1.67 1.79
N ILE A 390 -7.32 2.48 0.95
CA ILE A 390 -5.86 2.56 0.69
C ILE A 390 -5.00 2.59 2.00
N SER A 391 -5.66 2.81 3.13
CA SER A 391 -5.15 2.70 4.49
C SER A 391 -4.60 1.32 4.90
N ARG A 392 -4.82 0.22 4.16
CA ARG A 392 -4.34 -1.14 4.52
C ARG A 392 -3.83 -1.93 3.30
N GLY A 393 -2.79 -2.75 3.51
CA GLY A 393 -2.31 -3.72 2.51
C GLY A 393 -1.21 -3.28 1.53
N ILE A 394 -0.98 -1.99 1.36
CA ILE A 394 0.08 -1.49 0.47
C ILE A 394 1.31 -1.09 1.30
N ASP A 395 2.46 -1.72 1.02
CA ASP A 395 3.72 -1.44 1.71
C ASP A 395 4.49 -0.29 1.05
N PHE A 396 4.61 0.82 1.77
CA PHE A 396 5.36 1.99 1.35
C PHE A 396 6.71 2.03 2.07
N GLN A 397 7.80 2.02 1.31
CA GLN A 397 9.15 1.92 1.84
C GLN A 397 9.80 3.29 2.01
N ASN A 398 10.40 3.53 3.18
CA ASN A 398 11.17 4.73 3.51
C ASN A 398 10.36 6.03 3.38
N VAL A 399 9.12 6.02 3.89
CA VAL A 399 8.27 7.22 3.96
C VAL A 399 8.78 8.11 5.09
N ALA A 400 9.32 9.28 4.72
CA ALA A 400 9.81 10.26 5.68
C ALA A 400 8.67 11.10 6.29
N CYS A 401 7.62 11.37 5.51
CA CYS A 401 6.51 12.22 5.94
C CYS A 401 5.15 11.71 5.46
N VAL A 402 4.16 11.76 6.34
CA VAL A 402 2.74 11.62 6.02
C VAL A 402 2.08 12.99 6.19
N LEU A 403 1.46 13.51 5.13
CA LEU A 403 0.70 14.74 5.14
C LEU A 403 -0.80 14.40 5.03
N ASN A 404 -1.56 14.59 6.10
CA ASN A 404 -3.02 14.59 6.04
C ASN A 404 -3.47 15.95 5.51
N PHE A 405 -3.61 16.06 4.18
CA PHE A 405 -4.14 17.27 3.54
C PHE A 405 -5.58 17.52 3.96
N ASP A 406 -6.38 16.44 3.98
CA ASP A 406 -7.66 16.41 4.66
C ASP A 406 -7.56 15.52 5.89
N LEU A 407 -8.05 16.02 7.02
CA LEU A 407 -8.07 15.26 8.26
C LEU A 407 -8.96 14.02 8.07
N PRO A 408 -8.53 12.82 8.52
CA PRO A 408 -9.38 11.63 8.47
C PRO A 408 -10.65 11.84 9.32
N THR A 409 -11.74 11.16 8.95
CA THR A 409 -13.04 11.26 9.65
C THR A 409 -13.04 10.65 11.05
N ASN A 410 -12.05 9.80 11.37
CA ASN A 410 -11.96 9.12 12.65
C ASN A 410 -10.51 8.87 13.10
N SER A 411 -10.32 8.65 14.40
CA SER A 411 -9.00 8.46 15.03
C SER A 411 -8.30 7.16 14.65
N LYS A 412 -9.06 6.12 14.24
CA LYS A 412 -8.50 4.84 13.81
C LYS A 412 -7.82 4.97 12.44
N SER A 413 -8.50 5.62 11.48
CA SER A 413 -7.94 5.98 10.17
C SER A 413 -6.72 6.87 10.31
N TYR A 414 -6.74 7.84 11.24
CA TYR A 414 -5.55 8.64 11.57
C TYR A 414 -4.35 7.77 11.95
N THR A 415 -4.51 6.83 12.91
CA THR A 415 -3.43 5.93 13.31
C THR A 415 -2.91 5.08 12.14
N HIS A 416 -3.80 4.59 11.25
CA HIS A 416 -3.37 3.83 10.07
C HIS A 416 -2.59 4.68 9.05
N ARG A 417 -2.99 5.94 8.85
CA ARG A 417 -2.32 6.87 7.93
C ARG A 417 -0.92 7.20 8.43
N ILE A 418 -0.78 7.60 9.70
CA ILE A 418 0.53 7.95 10.27
C ILE A 418 1.44 6.73 10.40
N GLY A 419 0.88 5.53 10.61
CA GLY A 419 1.63 4.26 10.63
C GLY A 419 2.25 3.87 9.29
N ARG A 420 2.15 4.71 8.25
CA ARG A 420 2.89 4.56 6.98
C ARG A 420 4.30 5.14 7.05
N THR A 421 4.59 5.98 8.04
CA THR A 421 5.94 6.48 8.36
C THR A 421 6.42 5.89 9.69
N GLY A 422 7.68 6.10 10.06
CA GLY A 422 8.22 5.65 11.34
C GLY A 422 8.38 4.13 11.48
N ARG A 423 8.65 3.42 10.38
CA ARG A 423 8.77 1.95 10.35
C ARG A 423 10.22 1.50 10.51
N ALA A 424 10.42 0.29 11.04
CA ALA A 424 11.73 -0.38 11.14
C ALA A 424 12.81 0.47 11.84
N GLY A 425 12.47 1.08 12.97
CA GLY A 425 13.39 1.91 13.77
C GLY A 425 13.74 3.28 13.17
N GLN A 426 13.13 3.68 12.05
CA GLN A 426 13.31 5.02 11.50
C GLN A 426 12.36 6.03 12.14
N THR A 427 12.80 7.29 12.26
CA THR A 427 11.94 8.40 12.67
C THR A 427 11.07 8.86 11.50
N GLY A 428 9.81 9.20 11.79
CA GLY A 428 8.85 9.66 10.80
C GLY A 428 8.17 10.96 11.23
N MET A 429 7.68 11.75 10.27
CA MET A 429 6.88 12.94 10.55
C MET A 429 5.44 12.77 10.03
N ALA A 430 4.45 13.11 10.84
CA ALA A 430 3.07 13.21 10.42
C ALA A 430 2.60 14.66 10.58
N LEU A 431 2.15 15.30 9.51
CA LEU A 431 1.60 16.66 9.52
C LEU A 431 0.13 16.61 9.11
N SER A 432 -0.74 17.25 9.88
CA SER A 432 -2.18 17.26 9.61
C SER A 432 -2.72 18.68 9.51
N PHE A 433 -3.43 18.99 8.43
CA PHE A 433 -4.18 20.23 8.32
C PHE A 433 -5.55 20.08 8.95
N VAL A 434 -5.94 21.11 9.70
CA VAL A 434 -7.19 21.17 10.45
C VAL A 434 -7.84 22.49 10.11
N VAL A 435 -9.07 22.44 9.62
CA VAL A 435 -9.85 23.65 9.31
C VAL A 435 -10.63 24.07 10.55
N PRO A 436 -10.41 25.27 11.10
CA PRO A 436 -11.24 25.80 12.17
C PRO A 436 -12.69 25.93 11.71
N LYS A 437 -13.66 25.71 12.62
CA LYS A 437 -15.10 25.80 12.27
C LYS A 437 -15.48 27.16 11.67
N GLU A 438 -14.82 28.23 12.11
CA GLU A 438 -15.01 29.59 11.63
C GLU A 438 -14.49 29.84 10.22
N GLU A 439 -13.51 29.06 9.75
CA GLU A 439 -12.89 29.19 8.42
C GLU A 439 -13.52 28.28 7.37
N PHE A 440 -14.37 27.35 7.79
CA PHE A 440 -15.03 26.39 6.91
C PHE A 440 -15.94 27.09 5.88
N GLY A 441 -15.78 26.74 4.60
CA GLY A 441 -16.67 27.19 3.52
C GLY A 441 -16.41 28.62 3.01
N LYS A 442 -15.47 29.37 3.60
CA LYS A 442 -15.12 30.73 3.14
C LYS A 442 -14.57 30.75 1.72
N HIS A 443 -13.82 29.71 1.33
CA HIS A 443 -13.30 29.56 -0.03
C HIS A 443 -13.98 28.41 -0.77
N LYS A 444 -15.16 28.70 -1.35
CA LYS A 444 -16.01 27.71 -2.08
C LYS A 444 -15.25 26.79 -3.06
N PRO A 445 -14.26 27.26 -3.85
CA PRO A 445 -13.56 26.39 -4.81
C PRO A 445 -12.65 25.32 -4.21
N THR A 446 -12.21 25.47 -2.96
CA THR A 446 -11.34 24.49 -2.26
C THR A 446 -12.07 23.73 -1.18
N SER A 447 -13.31 24.14 -0.85
CA SER A 447 -14.05 23.61 0.27
C SER A 447 -14.34 22.11 0.17
N HIS A 448 -14.24 21.39 1.30
CA HIS A 448 -14.52 19.95 1.39
C HIS A 448 -15.49 19.62 2.52
N PRO A 449 -16.54 18.80 2.30
CA PRO A 449 -17.52 18.48 3.35
C PRO A 449 -16.93 17.93 4.65
N THR A 450 -15.85 17.14 4.59
CA THR A 450 -15.26 16.56 5.82
C THR A 450 -14.63 17.61 6.73
N ALA A 451 -14.21 18.76 6.17
CA ALA A 451 -13.55 19.83 6.92
C ALA A 451 -14.45 20.46 7.98
N LYS A 452 -15.78 20.35 7.84
CA LYS A 452 -16.77 20.88 8.80
C LYS A 452 -16.56 20.35 10.23
N HIS A 453 -16.02 19.13 10.35
CA HIS A 453 -15.87 18.44 11.64
C HIS A 453 -14.41 18.30 12.09
N ASP A 454 -13.47 18.99 11.44
CA ASP A 454 -12.02 18.82 11.67
C ASP A 454 -11.63 19.06 13.14
N GLU A 455 -12.15 20.11 13.80
CA GLU A 455 -11.80 20.40 15.21
C GLU A 455 -12.29 19.33 16.18
N ALA A 456 -13.51 18.83 15.98
CA ALA A 456 -14.08 17.76 16.81
C ALA A 456 -13.31 16.44 16.62
N VAL A 457 -12.89 16.14 15.39
CA VAL A 457 -12.11 14.94 15.10
C VAL A 457 -10.69 15.06 15.64
N LEU A 458 -10.05 16.24 15.54
CA LEU A 458 -8.74 16.49 16.13
C LEU A 458 -8.78 16.26 17.64
N ALA A 459 -9.79 16.76 18.36
CA ALA A 459 -9.92 16.52 19.80
C ALA A 459 -9.97 15.02 20.14
N LYS A 460 -10.71 14.23 19.35
CA LYS A 460 -10.76 12.75 19.49
C LYS A 460 -9.41 12.10 19.18
N ILE A 461 -8.68 12.59 18.18
CA ILE A 461 -7.34 12.11 17.82
C ILE A 461 -6.37 12.38 18.97
N VAL A 462 -6.30 13.61 19.46
CA VAL A 462 -5.41 14.02 20.55
C VAL A 462 -5.68 13.18 21.79
N LYS A 463 -6.95 13.02 22.19
CA LYS A 463 -7.33 12.17 23.34
C LYS A 463 -6.89 10.71 23.17
N ARG A 464 -6.94 10.17 21.95
CA ARG A 464 -6.52 8.79 21.68
C ARG A 464 -4.99 8.63 21.61
N GLN A 465 -4.28 9.60 21.03
CA GLN A 465 -2.82 9.59 20.97
C GLN A 465 -2.23 9.76 22.37
N ALA A 466 -2.83 10.61 23.22
CA ALA A 466 -2.44 10.76 24.62
C ALA A 466 -2.58 9.46 25.42
N LYS A 467 -3.58 8.61 25.12
CA LYS A 467 -3.71 7.26 25.71
C LYS A 467 -2.63 6.28 25.27
N LEU A 468 -1.90 6.59 24.20
CA LEU A 468 -0.80 5.80 23.65
C LEU A 468 0.55 6.47 23.96
N ASP A 469 0.60 7.39 24.93
CA ASP A 469 1.77 8.19 25.30
C ASP A 469 2.42 8.93 24.11
N ARG A 470 1.59 9.33 23.14
CA ARG A 470 2.00 10.06 21.94
C ARG A 470 1.39 11.45 21.93
N GLU A 471 2.23 12.46 21.78
CA GLU A 471 1.79 13.86 21.71
C GLU A 471 1.59 14.31 20.25
N VAL A 472 0.49 15.05 20.00
CA VAL A 472 0.28 15.78 18.74
C VAL A 472 0.60 17.25 18.98
N LYS A 473 1.73 17.71 18.45
CA LYS A 473 2.24 19.07 18.67
C LYS A 473 1.59 20.06 17.70
N PRO A 474 1.30 21.30 18.11
CA PRO A 474 0.95 22.34 17.17
C PRO A 474 2.17 22.66 16.28
N TYR A 475 1.94 22.90 14.99
CA TYR A 475 2.98 23.37 14.08
C TYR A 475 2.60 24.74 13.55
N HIS A 476 3.43 25.73 13.88
CA HIS A 476 3.18 27.13 13.54
C HIS A 476 4.02 27.56 12.33
N PHE A 477 3.33 28.03 11.30
CA PHE A 477 3.96 28.65 10.13
C PHE A 477 3.90 30.17 10.28
N GLU A 478 5.00 30.86 9.97
CA GLU A 478 5.00 32.32 9.93
C GLU A 478 4.21 32.85 8.72
N MET A 479 2.90 33.06 8.89
CA MET A 479 1.99 33.45 7.80
C MET A 479 2.48 34.67 7.00
N LYS A 480 3.11 35.65 7.66
CA LYS A 480 3.67 36.84 6.98
C LYS A 480 4.66 36.49 5.87
N GLN A 481 5.47 35.44 6.05
CA GLN A 481 6.41 34.99 5.04
C GLN A 481 5.72 34.14 3.97
N VAL A 482 4.74 33.32 4.38
CA VAL A 482 3.95 32.44 3.49
C VAL A 482 3.03 33.27 2.58
N ASP A 483 2.50 34.39 3.04
CA ASP A 483 1.58 35.26 2.27
C ASP A 483 2.20 35.83 1.00
N SER A 484 3.53 35.98 0.98
CA SER A 484 4.26 36.37 -0.23
C SER A 484 4.06 35.39 -1.39
N PHE A 485 3.75 34.12 -1.09
CA PHE A 485 3.47 33.08 -2.07
C PHE A 485 1.99 33.00 -2.48
N ARG A 486 1.09 33.75 -1.80
CA ARG A 486 -0.36 33.63 -1.97
C ARG A 486 -0.83 33.92 -3.39
N TYR A 487 -0.28 34.96 -4.03
CA TYR A 487 -0.64 35.32 -5.41
C TYR A 487 -0.36 34.18 -6.40
N ARG A 488 0.76 33.46 -6.22
CA ARG A 488 1.13 32.32 -7.09
C ARG A 488 0.24 31.12 -6.86
N MET A 489 -0.16 30.89 -5.61
CA MET A 489 -1.16 29.88 -5.27
C MET A 489 -2.49 30.23 -5.96
N THR A 490 -2.93 31.48 -5.92
CA THR A 490 -4.16 31.92 -6.58
C THR A 490 -4.10 31.73 -8.10
N ASP A 491 -3.00 32.08 -8.75
CA ASP A 491 -2.84 31.89 -10.20
C ASP A 491 -2.82 30.41 -10.61
N ALA A 492 -2.19 29.56 -9.81
CA ALA A 492 -2.22 28.11 -10.03
C ALA A 492 -3.63 27.53 -9.82
N LEU A 493 -4.35 27.94 -8.77
CA LEU A 493 -5.72 27.48 -8.52
C LEU A 493 -6.69 27.90 -9.62
N ARG A 494 -6.51 29.09 -10.21
CA ARG A 494 -7.29 29.55 -11.38
C ARG A 494 -7.07 28.68 -12.61
N ALA A 495 -5.86 28.17 -12.81
CA ALA A 495 -5.55 27.26 -13.91
C ALA A 495 -6.16 25.85 -13.73
N VAL A 496 -6.39 25.43 -12.48
CA VAL A 496 -6.95 24.10 -12.16
C VAL A 496 -8.48 24.19 -12.01
N THR A 497 -9.18 24.12 -13.14
CA THR A 497 -10.65 24.12 -13.18
C THR A 497 -11.24 22.73 -12.92
N ARG A 498 -12.54 22.65 -12.59
CA ARG A 498 -13.24 21.37 -12.44
C ARG A 498 -13.20 20.53 -13.72
N LEU A 499 -13.32 21.17 -14.89
CA LEU A 499 -13.21 20.51 -16.19
C LEU A 499 -11.82 19.90 -16.39
N ALA A 500 -10.75 20.64 -16.07
CA ALA A 500 -9.40 20.12 -16.19
C ALA A 500 -9.14 18.91 -15.28
N VAL A 501 -9.73 18.91 -14.08
CA VAL A 501 -9.68 17.76 -13.14
C VAL A 501 -10.39 16.55 -13.73
N GLN A 502 -11.61 16.72 -14.24
CA GLN A 502 -12.38 15.64 -14.87
C GLN A 502 -11.68 15.07 -16.11
N GLU A 503 -11.14 15.93 -16.97
CA GLU A 503 -10.35 15.53 -18.13
C GLU A 503 -9.09 14.76 -17.73
N ALA A 504 -8.39 15.20 -16.68
CA ALA A 504 -7.21 14.51 -16.18
C ALA A 504 -7.52 13.12 -15.65
N ARG A 505 -8.58 12.99 -14.84
CA ARG A 505 -9.08 11.71 -14.33
C ARG A 505 -9.51 10.78 -15.47
N ALA A 506 -10.33 11.27 -16.39
CA ALA A 506 -10.80 10.49 -17.54
C ALA A 506 -9.64 10.05 -18.45
N ARG A 507 -8.62 10.89 -18.65
CA ARG A 507 -7.44 10.55 -19.45
C ARG A 507 -6.62 9.43 -18.81
N GLU A 508 -6.40 9.50 -17.50
CA GLU A 508 -5.62 8.49 -16.77
C GLU A 508 -6.31 7.13 -16.83
N ILE A 509 -7.62 7.08 -16.57
CA ILE A 509 -8.42 5.85 -16.70
C ILE A 509 -8.38 5.30 -18.13
N ARG A 510 -8.56 6.16 -19.15
CA ARG A 510 -8.50 5.74 -20.57
C ARG A 510 -7.14 5.18 -20.96
N GLN A 511 -6.05 5.79 -20.51
CA GLN A 511 -4.70 5.27 -20.78
C GLN A 511 -4.48 3.91 -20.14
N GLU A 512 -5.01 3.67 -18.95
CA GLU A 512 -4.92 2.37 -18.28
C GLU A 512 -5.81 1.32 -18.97
N LEU A 513 -6.98 1.71 -19.49
CA LEU A 513 -7.82 0.82 -20.32
C LEU A 513 -7.09 0.37 -21.60
N ILE A 514 -6.38 1.28 -22.28
CA ILE A 514 -5.58 0.96 -23.49
C ILE A 514 -4.45 -0.03 -23.18
N LYS A 515 -3.83 0.10 -22.00
CA LYS A 515 -2.71 -0.77 -21.57
C LYS A 515 -3.18 -2.12 -21.03
N SER A 516 -4.48 -2.31 -20.81
CA SER A 516 -5.03 -3.54 -20.25
C SER A 516 -4.92 -4.70 -21.23
N GLU A 517 -4.19 -5.74 -20.84
CA GLU A 517 -4.05 -6.97 -21.65
C GLU A 517 -5.39 -7.71 -21.86
N LYS A 518 -6.34 -7.57 -20.91
CA LYS A 518 -7.67 -8.19 -21.02
C LYS A 518 -8.53 -7.57 -22.13
N LEU A 519 -8.42 -6.26 -22.32
CA LEU A 519 -9.18 -5.53 -23.35
C LEU A 519 -8.45 -5.52 -24.70
N ARG A 520 -7.22 -6.02 -24.76
CA ARG A 520 -6.43 -6.05 -25.98
C ARG A 520 -7.12 -6.83 -27.09
N ARG A 521 -7.72 -7.98 -26.76
CA ARG A 521 -8.52 -8.79 -27.69
C ARG A 521 -9.79 -8.05 -28.16
N HIS A 522 -10.48 -7.36 -27.25
CA HIS A 522 -11.67 -6.55 -27.58
C HIS A 522 -11.33 -5.40 -28.54
N PHE A 523 -10.18 -4.75 -28.35
CA PHE A 523 -9.69 -3.68 -29.24
C PHE A 523 -9.10 -4.20 -30.55
N GLU A 524 -8.60 -5.45 -30.57
CA GLU A 524 -8.23 -6.16 -31.80
C GLU A 524 -9.49 -6.50 -32.64
N GLU A 525 -10.61 -6.81 -31.99
CA GLU A 525 -11.91 -7.07 -32.64
C GLU A 525 -12.69 -5.78 -33.01
N ASN A 526 -12.51 -4.69 -32.26
CA ASN A 526 -13.18 -3.40 -32.48
C ASN A 526 -12.16 -2.25 -32.65
N PRO A 527 -11.50 -2.15 -33.82
CA PRO A 527 -10.43 -1.18 -34.05
C PRO A 527 -10.89 0.28 -34.06
N GLU A 528 -12.17 0.54 -34.35
CA GLU A 528 -12.76 1.89 -34.33
C GLU A 528 -12.89 2.46 -32.91
N GLU A 529 -13.19 1.63 -31.91
CA GLU A 529 -13.23 2.07 -30.50
C GLU A 529 -11.83 2.43 -29.98
N LEU A 530 -10.81 1.65 -30.37
CA LEU A 530 -9.41 1.96 -30.06
C LEU A 530 -8.97 3.28 -30.70
N ARG A 531 -9.43 3.57 -31.92
CA ARG A 531 -9.18 4.85 -32.61
C ARG A 531 -9.84 6.01 -31.89
N GLN A 532 -11.11 5.89 -31.49
CA GLN A 532 -11.80 6.91 -30.70
C GLN A 532 -11.08 7.20 -29.38
N LEU A 533 -10.61 6.15 -28.69
CA LEU A 533 -9.88 6.29 -27.43
C LEU A 533 -8.50 6.95 -27.58
N ARG A 534 -7.86 6.81 -28.76
CA ARG A 534 -6.53 7.38 -29.09
C ARG A 534 -6.60 8.80 -29.64
N HIS A 535 -7.64 9.17 -30.38
CA HIS A 535 -7.72 10.47 -31.06
C HIS A 535 -7.90 11.68 -30.11
N ASP A 536 -8.27 11.47 -28.85
CA ASP A 536 -8.27 12.52 -27.80
C ASP A 536 -6.87 12.82 -27.22
N GLY A 537 -5.86 12.07 -27.67
CA GLY A 537 -4.54 11.99 -27.05
C GLY A 537 -3.57 13.08 -27.47
N GLU A 538 -3.86 14.37 -27.22
CA GLU A 538 -2.80 15.40 -27.17
C GLU A 538 -3.18 16.74 -26.50
N ILE A 539 -4.26 16.78 -25.72
CA ILE A 539 -4.63 18.00 -24.97
C ILE A 539 -4.04 17.91 -23.56
N ARG A 540 -3.00 18.71 -23.27
CA ARG A 540 -2.60 18.98 -21.88
C ARG A 540 -3.82 19.59 -21.17
N ALA A 541 -4.43 18.86 -20.23
CA ALA A 541 -5.62 19.29 -19.47
C ALA A 541 -5.47 20.69 -18.84
N VAL A 542 -4.24 21.09 -18.52
CA VAL A 542 -3.95 22.42 -17.96
C VAL A 542 -2.75 23.03 -18.69
N ARG A 543 -2.91 24.29 -19.13
CA ARG A 543 -1.82 25.12 -19.64
C ARG A 543 -0.87 25.46 -18.48
N ILE A 544 0.29 24.79 -18.41
CA ILE A 544 1.32 25.08 -17.42
C ILE A 544 1.86 26.49 -17.64
N GLN A 545 1.78 27.33 -16.60
CA GLN A 545 2.32 28.68 -16.65
C GLN A 545 3.85 28.66 -16.45
N PRO A 546 4.67 29.08 -17.45
CA PRO A 546 6.13 28.91 -17.38
C PRO A 546 6.78 29.63 -16.21
N HIS A 547 6.23 30.79 -15.82
CA HIS A 547 6.76 31.63 -14.74
C HIS A 547 6.52 31.02 -13.35
N LEU A 548 5.55 30.11 -13.18
CA LEU A 548 5.30 29.45 -11.89
C LEU A 548 6.31 28.36 -11.55
N LYS A 549 7.16 27.95 -12.50
CA LYS A 549 8.17 26.90 -12.27
C LYS A 549 9.34 27.37 -11.40
N HIS A 550 9.76 28.63 -11.52
CA HIS A 550 10.88 29.19 -10.76
C HIS A 550 10.37 30.03 -9.58
N VAL A 551 11.07 30.02 -8.45
CA VAL A 551 10.73 30.88 -7.31
C VAL A 551 11.62 32.11 -7.35
N PRO A 552 11.06 33.31 -7.56
CA PRO A 552 11.85 34.54 -7.50
C PRO A 552 12.58 34.71 -6.16
N GLU A 553 13.79 35.27 -6.22
CA GLU A 553 14.69 35.40 -5.05
C GLU A 553 14.09 36.23 -3.93
N TYR A 554 13.31 37.26 -4.25
CA TYR A 554 12.63 38.12 -3.27
C TYR A 554 11.53 37.41 -2.46
N LEU A 555 11.05 36.24 -2.91
CA LEU A 555 10.09 35.42 -2.15
C LEU A 555 10.80 34.47 -1.20
N MET A 556 12.12 34.32 -1.29
CA MET A 556 12.86 33.45 -0.40
C MET A 556 13.04 34.15 0.96
N PRO A 557 12.79 33.46 2.09
CA PRO A 557 12.98 34.05 3.42
C PRO A 557 14.41 34.56 3.61
N SER A 558 14.56 35.77 4.16
CA SER A 558 15.87 36.38 4.43
C SER A 558 16.74 35.58 5.42
N LYS A 559 16.10 34.79 6.31
CA LYS A 559 16.75 33.85 7.24
C LYS A 559 16.87 32.40 6.71
N GLY A 560 16.60 32.18 5.42
CA GLY A 560 16.57 30.84 4.82
C GLY A 560 15.43 29.95 5.34
N ARG A 561 15.48 28.64 5.07
CA ARG A 561 14.39 27.68 5.39
C ARG A 561 14.00 27.64 6.88
N LYS A 562 14.91 28.03 7.77
CA LYS A 562 14.68 28.07 9.23
C LYS A 562 13.79 29.24 9.65
N GLY A 563 13.68 30.29 8.83
CA GLY A 563 12.85 31.46 9.13
C GLY A 563 11.34 31.23 8.96
N LEU A 564 10.91 30.11 8.38
CA LEU A 564 9.49 29.84 8.11
C LEU A 564 8.76 29.14 9.26
N VAL A 565 9.50 28.69 10.28
CA VAL A 565 9.01 27.88 11.40
C VAL A 565 9.44 28.56 12.69
N ALA A 566 8.47 29.00 13.49
CA ALA A 566 8.71 29.89 14.63
C ALA A 566 9.64 29.29 15.72
N ASP A 567 9.64 27.97 15.91
CA ASP A 567 10.33 27.31 17.03
C ASP A 567 11.62 26.56 16.66
N GLY A 568 12.13 26.70 15.43
CA GLY A 568 13.30 25.91 14.99
C GLY A 568 13.04 24.39 14.95
N SER A 569 11.82 23.94 15.26
CA SER A 569 11.29 22.58 15.23
C SER A 569 11.03 22.06 13.81
N ALA A 570 11.79 22.56 12.83
CA ALA A 570 11.97 21.84 11.57
C ALA A 570 12.69 20.54 11.93
N GLY A 571 11.92 19.48 12.22
CA GLY A 571 12.42 18.15 12.54
C GLY A 571 13.41 17.72 11.47
N TYR A 572 14.69 17.92 11.78
CA TYR A 572 15.77 17.44 10.93
C TYR A 572 15.84 15.95 11.16
N VAL A 573 15.08 15.20 10.37
CA VAL A 573 15.29 13.77 10.21
C VAL A 573 16.54 13.61 9.36
N GLY A 574 17.69 13.53 10.04
CA GLY A 574 18.96 13.21 9.43
C GLY A 574 18.96 11.77 8.97
N ILE A 575 18.68 11.52 7.69
CA ILE A 575 18.98 10.23 7.08
C ILE A 575 20.50 10.15 6.95
N GLY A 576 21.10 9.12 7.56
CA GLY A 576 22.48 8.74 7.33
C GLY A 576 22.76 8.71 5.84
N LYS A 577 23.75 9.49 5.39
CA LYS A 577 24.18 9.56 4.00
C LYS A 577 24.64 8.17 3.53
N THR A 578 23.75 7.35 2.98
CA THR A 578 24.17 6.41 1.94
C THR A 578 24.28 7.23 0.66
N ASN A 579 25.41 7.92 0.55
CA ASN A 579 25.90 8.48 -0.69
C ASN A 579 25.86 7.40 -1.77
N GLU A 580 25.14 7.69 -2.84
CA GLU A 580 25.54 7.57 -4.23
C GLU A 580 24.40 7.03 -5.08
N ASN A 581 23.74 7.97 -5.77
CA ASN A 581 22.98 7.69 -6.97
C ASN A 581 23.91 7.07 -8.04
N ARG A 582 24.16 5.77 -7.93
CA ARG A 582 24.96 4.95 -8.86
C ARG A 582 24.46 5.10 -10.31
N ILE A 583 23.16 5.34 -10.48
CA ILE A 583 22.50 5.57 -11.77
C ILE A 583 22.87 6.92 -12.40
N ARG A 584 23.08 7.97 -11.59
CA ARG A 584 23.45 9.31 -12.08
C ARG A 584 24.91 9.35 -12.53
N LYS A 585 25.82 8.71 -11.77
CA LYS A 585 27.22 8.51 -12.17
C LYS A 585 27.36 7.60 -13.40
N ALA A 586 26.54 6.56 -13.55
CA ALA A 586 26.54 5.70 -14.73
C ALA A 586 26.08 6.44 -16.00
N ARG A 587 25.09 7.35 -15.89
CA ARG A 587 24.65 8.20 -17.01
C ARG A 587 25.67 9.26 -17.40
N GLU A 588 26.42 9.83 -16.45
CA GLU A 588 27.53 10.74 -16.75
C GLU A 588 28.73 10.01 -17.37
N LYS A 589 29.08 8.81 -16.89
CA LYS A 589 30.16 7.99 -17.47
C LYS A 589 29.88 7.55 -18.90
N ASN A 590 28.61 7.28 -19.24
CA ASN A 590 28.23 6.90 -20.61
C ASN A 590 28.12 8.10 -21.56
N ARG A 591 27.90 9.32 -21.06
CA ARG A 591 27.89 10.53 -21.88
C ARG A 591 29.30 10.95 -22.35
N ASN A 592 30.32 10.62 -21.56
CA ASN A 592 31.72 10.92 -21.87
C ASN A 592 32.46 9.83 -22.65
N LYS A 593 31.84 8.67 -22.94
CA LYS A 593 32.45 7.58 -23.73
C LYS A 593 32.08 7.58 -25.22
N GLY A 594 31.23 8.49 -25.68
CA GLY A 594 30.84 8.60 -27.11
C GLY A 594 31.68 9.59 -27.94
N ARG A 595 32.70 10.23 -27.36
CA ARG A 595 33.53 11.26 -28.04
C ARG A 595 35.02 11.04 -27.77
N LYS A 596 35.58 9.95 -28.30
CA LYS A 596 37.01 9.83 -28.62
C LYS A 596 37.23 8.53 -29.40
N GLY A 597 37.48 8.65 -30.70
CA GLY A 597 37.92 7.53 -31.54
C GLY A 597 37.32 7.52 -32.94
N SER A 598 37.79 8.42 -33.82
CA SER A 598 38.17 8.06 -35.20
C SER A 598 38.76 9.29 -35.88
N ALA A 599 40.08 9.35 -35.94
CA ALA A 599 40.80 10.12 -36.94
C ALA A 599 40.95 9.22 -38.17
N GLY A 600 40.62 9.75 -39.35
CA GLY A 600 40.97 9.12 -40.64
C GLY A 600 39.81 9.09 -41.63
N GLY A 601 39.78 10.05 -42.56
CA GLY A 601 38.92 9.96 -43.75
C GLY A 601 38.52 11.31 -44.33
N ARG A 602 39.35 11.84 -45.24
CA ARG A 602 38.99 12.92 -46.18
C ARG A 602 37.67 12.61 -46.90
N LYS A 603 36.76 13.60 -47.00
CA LYS A 603 35.92 13.83 -48.20
C LYS A 603 35.25 15.22 -48.16
N SER A 604 35.81 16.10 -49.00
CA SER A 604 35.16 17.12 -49.86
C SER A 604 33.90 17.85 -49.36
N ASP A 605 34.08 19.14 -49.09
CA ASP A 605 33.04 20.17 -49.02
C ASP A 605 32.48 20.43 -50.44
N PRO A 606 31.23 20.05 -50.77
CA PRO A 606 30.69 20.10 -52.14
C PRO A 606 30.33 21.51 -52.64
N LEU A 607 30.61 22.58 -51.88
CA LEU A 607 30.14 23.93 -52.22
C LEU A 607 31.26 24.98 -52.27
N LYS A 608 32.53 24.55 -52.36
CA LYS A 608 33.69 25.44 -52.48
C LYS A 608 34.56 25.17 -53.71
N THR A 609 33.96 25.14 -54.90
CA THR A 609 34.64 25.48 -56.17
C THR A 609 33.62 25.96 -57.21
N PHE A 610 33.07 27.16 -57.01
CA PHE A 610 32.55 27.96 -58.12
C PHE A 610 33.29 29.30 -58.10
N ASN A 611 34.48 29.31 -58.73
CA ASN A 611 35.08 30.55 -59.20
C ASN A 611 35.04 30.52 -60.73
N ALA A 612 34.16 31.34 -61.29
CA ALA A 612 34.17 31.69 -62.69
C ALA A 612 35.42 32.53 -63.02
N ARG A 613 36.26 32.02 -63.92
CA ARG A 613 37.17 32.76 -64.81
C ARG A 613 37.20 31.90 -66.08
N GLY A 614 37.02 32.37 -67.31
CA GLY A 614 36.80 33.69 -67.87
C GLY A 614 37.04 33.53 -69.39
N ARG A 615 36.28 34.31 -70.17
CA ARG A 615 36.54 34.81 -71.54
C ARG A 615 36.48 33.87 -72.77
N LYS A 616 35.44 34.20 -73.56
CA LYS A 616 35.42 34.59 -75.00
C LYS A 616 35.62 33.51 -76.08
N LYS A 617 34.54 33.26 -76.83
CA LYS A 617 34.37 33.85 -78.16
C LYS A 617 32.96 34.41 -78.28
#